data_AF-A0A7J8Z6V7-F1
#
_entry.id   AF-A0A7J8Z6V7-F1
#
_cell.length_a   1.000
_cell.length_b   1.000
_cell.length_c   1.000
_cell.angle_alpha   90.00
_cell.angle_beta   90.00
_cell.angle_gamma   90.00
#
_symmetry.space_group_name_H-M   'P 1'
#
loop_
_entity.id
_entity.type
_entity.pdbx_description
1 polymer ?
#
loop_
_entity_poly.entity_id
_entity_poly.type
_entity_poly.pdbx_seq_one_letter_code
_entity_poly.pdbx_strand_id
1 'polypeptide(L)'
;MWAIPLLSIACLSLAAKMEEPKVPFLSEFHTKDYQFENKVIQRMELMVLTTLGWKMSSATPFCYLHYFIRKFHGEFETKGLICKAIEFIIAIIKEMSLVDCRPSIIAAAAVLAALNGGLTRKAMEDKIGCVSLWGSLQS
;
A
#
# COMPACT_ATOMS: atom_id res chain seq x y z
N MET A 1 -23.91 4.97 11.46
CA MET A 1 -23.14 4.20 12.47
C MET A 1 -21.84 4.95 12.73
N TRP A 2 -21.63 5.45 13.95
CA TRP A 2 -20.47 6.31 14.30
C TRP A 2 -19.16 5.53 14.49
N ALA A 3 -19.24 4.22 14.78
CA ALA A 3 -18.09 3.39 15.09
C ALA A 3 -17.15 3.17 13.89
N ILE A 4 -17.69 3.01 12.68
CA ILE A 4 -16.88 2.79 11.46
C ILE A 4 -16.02 4.03 11.14
N PRO A 5 -16.57 5.26 11.07
CA PRO A 5 -15.76 6.47 10.90
C PRO A 5 -14.69 6.64 11.98
N LEU A 6 -15.01 6.38 13.25
CA LEU A 6 -14.04 6.48 14.34
C LEU A 6 -12.89 5.48 14.17
N LEU A 7 -13.20 4.24 13.81
CA LEU A 7 -12.21 3.21 13.54
C LEU A 7 -11.30 3.62 12.36
N SER A 8 -11.89 4.07 11.25
CA SER A 8 -11.14 4.52 10.08
C SER A 8 -10.22 5.71 10.40
N ILE A 9 -10.70 6.70 11.16
CA ILE A 9 -9.90 7.85 11.61
C ILE A 9 -8.73 7.39 12.48
N ALA A 10 -8.96 6.48 13.43
CA ALA A 10 -7.90 5.96 14.29
C ALA A 10 -6.87 5.16 13.49
N CYS A 11 -7.30 4.29 12.57
CA CYS A 11 -6.39 3.56 11.68
C CYS A 11 -5.55 4.50 10.81
N LEU A 12 -6.16 5.55 10.25
CA LEU A 12 -5.46 6.55 9.45
C LEU A 12 -4.46 7.35 10.28
N SER A 13 -4.83 7.73 11.51
CA SER A 13 -3.92 8.46 12.42
C SER A 13 -2.73 7.60 12.85
N LEU A 14 -2.97 6.32 13.14
CA LEU A 14 -1.90 5.36 13.40
C LEU A 14 -0.98 5.18 12.20
N ALA A 15 -1.52 5.02 10.99
CA ALA A 15 -0.71 4.91 9.78
C ALA A 15 0.16 6.16 9.56
N ALA A 16 -0.41 7.35 9.73
CA ALA A 16 0.34 8.61 9.64
C ALA A 16 1.48 8.67 10.67
N LYS A 17 1.26 8.21 11.91
CA LYS A 17 2.32 8.13 12.93
C LYS A 17 3.45 7.16 12.59
N MET A 18 3.16 6.15 11.76
CA MET A 18 4.14 5.13 11.36
C MET A 18 4.92 5.50 10.10
N GLU A 19 4.29 6.18 9.15
CA GLU A 19 4.83 6.38 7.80
C GLU A 19 5.20 7.84 7.48
N GLU A 20 4.58 8.83 8.14
CA GLU A 20 4.80 10.24 7.80
C GLU A 20 5.97 10.84 8.60
N PRO A 21 6.87 11.59 7.95
CA PRO A 21 7.94 12.32 8.64
C PRO A 21 7.38 13.45 9.52
N LYS A 22 6.23 14.01 9.15
CA LYS A 22 5.51 15.02 9.91
C LYS A 22 4.07 14.59 10.10
N VAL A 23 3.78 14.07 11.28
CA VAL A 23 2.45 13.57 11.64
C VAL A 23 1.45 14.74 11.75
N PRO A 24 0.29 14.68 11.09
CA PRO A 24 -0.79 15.65 11.27
C PRO A 24 -1.34 15.64 12.71
N PHE A 25 -1.92 16.76 13.15
CA PHE A 25 -2.59 16.82 14.44
C PHE A 25 -3.89 16.00 14.43
N LEU A 26 -4.27 15.44 15.59
CA LEU A 26 -5.51 14.67 15.72
C LEU A 26 -6.77 15.46 15.31
N SER A 27 -6.76 16.77 15.51
CA SER A 27 -7.85 17.67 15.11
C SER A 27 -8.03 17.79 13.60
N GLU A 28 -7.02 17.42 12.81
CA GLU A 28 -7.07 17.44 11.35
C GLU A 28 -7.74 16.17 10.79
N PHE A 29 -7.92 15.12 11.60
CA PHE A 29 -8.60 13.89 11.18
C PHE A 29 -10.12 14.00 11.45
N HIS A 30 -10.87 14.39 10.43
CA HIS A 30 -12.33 14.37 10.46
C HIS A 30 -12.92 13.76 9.19
N THR A 31 -14.17 13.32 9.28
CA THR A 31 -14.97 12.97 8.11
C THR A 31 -16.04 14.03 7.91
N LYS A 32 -16.70 14.04 6.74
CA LYS A 32 -17.79 15.00 6.46
C LYS A 32 -18.89 14.98 7.51
N ASP A 33 -19.17 13.80 8.07
CA ASP A 33 -20.33 13.57 8.94
C ASP A 33 -19.96 13.47 10.43
N TYR A 34 -18.66 13.35 10.77
CA TYR A 34 -18.22 13.13 12.15
C TYR A 34 -16.93 13.88 12.47
N GLN A 35 -16.97 14.61 13.58
CA GLN A 35 -15.84 15.23 14.25
C GLN A 35 -15.76 14.66 15.67
N PHE A 36 -14.71 13.87 15.95
CA PHE A 36 -14.50 13.25 17.25
C PHE A 36 -13.50 14.06 18.07
N GLU A 37 -13.66 14.06 19.40
CA GLU A 37 -12.65 14.61 20.29
C GLU A 37 -11.34 13.80 20.22
N ASN A 38 -10.20 14.48 20.34
CA ASN A 38 -8.88 13.85 20.31
C ASN A 38 -8.76 12.68 21.30
N LYS A 39 -9.35 12.80 22.51
CA LYS A 39 -9.35 11.74 23.53
C LYS A 39 -10.08 10.47 23.07
N VAL A 40 -11.15 10.63 22.30
CA VAL A 40 -11.93 9.52 21.75
C VAL A 40 -11.14 8.80 20.66
N ILE A 41 -10.48 9.58 19.78
CA ILE A 41 -9.58 9.03 18.76
C ILE A 41 -8.44 8.25 19.42
N GLN A 42 -7.75 8.82 20.40
CA GLN A 42 -6.65 8.17 21.12
C GLN A 42 -7.07 6.85 21.80
N ARG A 43 -8.28 6.80 22.37
CA ARG A 43 -8.80 5.54 22.94
C ARG A 43 -9.01 4.48 21.88
N MET A 44 -9.54 4.87 20.71
CA MET A 44 -9.69 3.95 19.57
C MET A 44 -8.32 3.51 19.04
N GLU A 45 -7.34 4.41 18.94
CA GLU A 45 -5.96 4.05 18.55
C GLU A 45 -5.38 3.00 19.47
N LEU A 46 -5.53 3.17 20.79
CA LEU A 46 -5.04 2.19 21.76
C LEU A 46 -5.76 0.85 21.60
N MET A 47 -7.07 0.83 21.37
CA MET A 47 -7.81 -0.40 21.10
C MET A 47 -7.32 -1.11 19.82
N VAL A 48 -7.04 -0.35 18.76
CA VAL A 48 -6.49 -0.93 17.52
C VAL A 48 -5.11 -1.53 17.78
N LEU A 49 -4.22 -0.78 18.45
CA LEU A 49 -2.88 -1.25 18.80
C LEU A 49 -2.89 -2.51 19.65
N THR A 50 -3.73 -2.55 20.69
CA THR A 50 -3.83 -3.73 21.56
C THR A 50 -4.42 -4.92 20.82
N THR A 51 -5.42 -4.71 19.97
CA THR A 51 -6.02 -5.77 19.14
C THR A 51 -5.02 -6.36 18.15
N LEU A 52 -4.15 -5.53 17.57
CA LEU A 52 -3.08 -5.95 16.66
C LEU A 52 -1.84 -6.48 17.40
N GLY A 53 -1.85 -6.49 18.74
CA GLY A 53 -0.68 -6.87 19.54
C GLY A 53 0.55 -6.00 19.26
N TRP A 54 0.31 -4.71 18.96
CA TRP A 54 1.33 -3.71 18.59
C TRP A 54 2.12 -4.02 17.30
N LYS A 55 1.66 -4.97 16.49
CA LYS A 55 2.29 -5.36 15.22
C LYS A 55 1.91 -4.40 14.09
N MET A 56 2.45 -3.18 14.15
CA MET A 56 2.18 -2.12 13.17
C MET A 56 3.14 -2.11 11.97
N SER A 57 4.20 -2.92 12.01
CA SER A 57 5.23 -2.99 10.97
C SER A 57 4.81 -3.90 9.80
N SER A 58 3.64 -3.67 9.22
CA SER A 58 3.24 -4.40 8.00
C SER A 58 3.88 -3.76 6.79
N ALA A 59 4.57 -4.55 5.96
CA ALA A 59 5.05 -4.06 4.69
C ALA A 59 3.85 -3.65 3.81
N THR A 60 3.89 -2.45 3.24
CA THR A 60 2.91 -2.01 2.26
C THR A 60 3.41 -2.28 0.85
N PRO A 61 2.53 -2.35 -0.18
CA PRO A 61 2.99 -2.49 -1.56
C PRO A 61 3.98 -1.40 -1.98
N PHE A 62 3.87 -0.21 -1.38
CA PHE A 62 4.76 0.93 -1.63
C PHE A 62 6.22 0.63 -1.30
N CYS A 63 6.51 -0.19 -0.27
CA CYS A 63 7.87 -0.59 0.10
C CYS A 63 8.61 -1.33 -1.02
N TYR A 64 7.89 -1.94 -1.97
CA TYR A 64 8.46 -2.75 -3.05
C TYR A 64 8.52 -2.02 -4.39
N LEU A 65 8.01 -0.78 -4.49
CA LEU A 65 7.93 -0.05 -5.74
C LEU A 65 9.31 0.11 -6.39
N HIS A 66 10.27 0.73 -5.71
CA HIS A 66 11.62 0.95 -6.24
C HIS A 66 12.30 -0.35 -6.68
N TYR A 67 12.15 -1.42 -5.90
CA TYR A 67 12.68 -2.73 -6.25
C TYR A 67 12.12 -3.23 -7.59
N PHE A 68 10.80 -3.22 -7.76
CA PHE A 68 10.18 -3.73 -8.98
C PHE A 68 10.34 -2.79 -10.17
N ILE A 69 10.38 -1.48 -9.96
CA ILE A 69 10.67 -0.52 -11.02
C ILE A 69 12.07 -0.76 -11.54
N ARG A 70 13.08 -0.83 -10.67
CA ARG A 70 14.45 -1.15 -11.07
C ARG A 70 14.54 -2.49 -11.79
N LYS A 71 13.84 -3.51 -11.29
CA LYS A 71 13.82 -4.86 -11.86
C LYS A 71 13.16 -4.92 -13.25
N PHE A 72 12.06 -4.20 -13.46
CA PHE A 72 11.26 -4.31 -14.69
C PHE A 72 11.50 -3.19 -15.70
N HIS A 73 12.03 -2.03 -15.31
CA HIS A 73 12.31 -0.89 -16.19
C HIS A 73 13.81 -0.58 -16.33
N GLY A 74 14.65 -1.07 -15.43
CA GLY A 74 16.08 -0.71 -15.37
C GLY A 74 16.34 0.51 -14.48
N GLU A 75 17.51 1.14 -14.60
CA GLU A 75 17.95 2.20 -13.68
C GLU A 75 17.24 3.56 -13.87
N PHE A 76 16.44 3.71 -14.92
CA PHE A 76 15.72 4.95 -15.21
C PHE A 76 14.34 4.94 -14.56
N GLU A 77 14.24 5.29 -13.27
CA GLU A 77 12.95 5.54 -12.65
C GLU A 77 12.34 6.85 -13.20
N THR A 78 11.17 6.76 -13.82
CA THR A 78 10.43 7.98 -14.22
C THR A 78 9.35 8.28 -13.20
N LYS A 79 9.23 9.54 -12.79
CA LYS A 79 8.18 10.02 -11.87
C LYS A 79 6.78 9.61 -12.35
N GLY A 80 6.55 9.62 -13.67
CA GLY A 80 5.29 9.20 -14.27
C GLY A 80 4.95 7.71 -14.04
N LEU A 81 5.96 6.84 -14.11
CA LEU A 81 5.77 5.41 -13.86
C LEU A 81 5.43 5.14 -12.39
N ILE A 82 6.12 5.82 -11.46
CA ILE A 82 5.82 5.72 -10.01
C ILE A 82 4.38 6.15 -9.74
N CYS A 83 3.96 7.32 -10.25
CA CYS A 83 2.59 7.80 -10.08
C CYS A 83 1.55 6.80 -10.60
N LYS A 84 1.77 6.25 -11.79
CA LYS A 84 0.86 5.27 -12.40
C LYS A 84 0.82 3.95 -11.63
N ALA A 85 1.96 3.49 -11.12
CA ALA A 85 2.01 2.31 -10.26
C ALA A 85 1.26 2.53 -8.94
N ILE A 86 1.38 3.72 -8.33
CA ILE A 86 0.61 4.10 -7.14
C ILE A 86 -0.90 4.09 -7.42
N GLU A 87 -1.33 4.65 -8.55
CA GLU A 87 -2.74 4.62 -8.97
C GLU A 87 -3.27 3.19 -9.07
N PHE A 88 -2.50 2.28 -9.66
CA PHE A 88 -2.87 0.87 -9.73
C PHE A 88 -2.89 0.19 -8.36
N ILE A 89 -1.93 0.47 -7.46
CA ILE A 89 -1.96 -0.05 -6.09
C ILE A 89 -3.26 0.37 -5.40
N ILE A 90 -3.63 1.65 -5.50
CA ILE A 90 -4.86 2.18 -4.89
C ILE A 90 -6.10 1.51 -5.50
N ALA A 91 -6.15 1.33 -6.82
CA ALA A 91 -7.25 0.65 -7.50
C ALA A 91 -7.39 -0.81 -7.02
N ILE A 92 -6.28 -1.55 -6.96
CA ILE A 92 -6.26 -2.93 -6.47
C ILE A 92 -6.74 -3.00 -5.02
N ILE A 93 -6.24 -2.13 -4.13
CA ILE A 93 -6.66 -2.12 -2.71
C ILE A 93 -8.16 -1.84 -2.57
N LYS A 94 -8.74 -0.98 -3.42
CA LYS A 94 -10.20 -0.69 -3.39
C LYS A 94 -11.05 -1.87 -3.87
N GLU A 95 -10.57 -2.64 -4.82
CA GLU A 95 -11.29 -3.80 -5.37
C GLU A 95 -11.07 -5.09 -4.57
N MET A 96 -9.93 -5.21 -3.89
CA MET A 96 -9.64 -6.34 -3.01
C MET A 96 -10.50 -6.25 -1.76
N SER A 97 -11.68 -6.82 -1.83
CA SER A 97 -12.60 -6.85 -0.69
C SER A 97 -12.06 -7.70 0.46
N LEU A 98 -11.35 -8.81 0.21
CA LEU A 98 -11.01 -9.79 1.25
C LEU A 98 -9.86 -10.77 0.88
N VAL A 99 -9.01 -10.46 -0.11
CA VAL A 99 -7.99 -11.42 -0.60
C VAL A 99 -6.63 -11.15 0.06
N ASP A 100 -6.04 -12.18 0.68
CA ASP A 100 -4.68 -12.19 1.24
C ASP A 100 -3.58 -12.11 0.15
N CYS A 101 -3.61 -11.03 -0.64
CA CYS A 101 -2.56 -10.75 -1.60
C CYS A 101 -1.34 -10.21 -0.87
N ARG A 102 -0.19 -10.88 -1.03
CA ARG A 102 1.08 -10.38 -0.47
C ARG A 102 1.38 -8.99 -1.02
N PRO A 103 1.81 -8.02 -0.19
CA PRO A 103 2.13 -6.66 -0.62
C PRO A 103 3.11 -6.60 -1.80
N SER A 104 4.07 -7.53 -1.87
CA SER A 104 5.02 -7.66 -2.98
C SER A 104 4.37 -8.05 -4.31
N ILE A 105 3.32 -8.87 -4.28
CA ILE A 105 2.58 -9.27 -5.49
C ILE A 105 1.79 -8.08 -6.03
N ILE A 106 1.12 -7.33 -5.15
CA ILE A 106 0.36 -6.13 -5.52
C ILE A 106 1.30 -5.10 -6.17
N ALA A 107 2.46 -4.85 -5.56
CA ALA A 107 3.46 -3.94 -6.09
C ALA A 107 3.99 -4.38 -7.46
N ALA A 108 4.33 -5.66 -7.62
CA ALA A 108 4.80 -6.20 -8.89
C ALA A 108 3.75 -6.05 -10.00
N ALA A 109 2.49 -6.42 -9.71
CA ALA A 109 1.38 -6.31 -10.64
C ALA A 109 1.13 -4.85 -11.04
N ALA A 110 1.13 -3.92 -10.09
CA ALA A 110 0.94 -2.51 -10.35
C ALA A 110 2.06 -1.90 -11.22
N VAL A 111 3.32 -2.25 -10.96
CA VAL A 111 4.45 -1.80 -11.79
C VAL A 111 4.37 -2.38 -13.20
N LEU A 112 4.04 -3.66 -13.34
CA LEU A 112 3.84 -4.28 -14.66
C LEU A 112 2.69 -3.64 -15.42
N ALA A 113 1.57 -3.35 -14.76
CA ALA A 113 0.44 -2.65 -15.36
C ALA A 113 0.81 -1.21 -15.78
N ALA A 114 1.61 -0.50 -14.97
CA ALA A 114 2.13 0.81 -15.29
C ALA A 114 2.97 0.79 -16.58
N LEU A 115 3.85 -0.21 -16.69
CA LEU A 115 4.73 -0.46 -17.84
C LEU A 115 3.97 -0.91 -19.10
N ASN A 116 2.91 -1.70 -18.96
CA ASN A 116 2.14 -2.24 -20.11
C ASN A 116 1.44 -1.14 -20.94
N GLY A 117 1.34 0.09 -20.43
CA GLY A 117 0.98 1.25 -21.26
C GLY A 117 2.04 1.64 -22.31
N GLY A 118 3.22 1.01 -22.31
CA GLY A 118 4.30 1.22 -23.27
C GLY A 118 5.12 -0.04 -23.64
N LEU A 119 4.81 -1.22 -23.10
CA LEU A 119 5.54 -2.47 -23.35
C LEU A 119 4.64 -3.48 -24.08
N THR A 120 5.10 -4.04 -25.20
CA THR A 120 4.33 -5.02 -26.00
C THR A 120 4.22 -6.37 -25.28
N ARG A 121 3.11 -7.10 -25.52
CA ARG A 121 2.77 -8.41 -24.94
C ARG A 121 3.94 -9.41 -24.89
N LYS A 122 4.78 -9.46 -25.93
CA LYS A 122 5.98 -10.33 -25.98
C LYS A 122 7.01 -10.00 -24.90
N ALA A 123 7.28 -8.72 -24.65
CA ALA A 123 8.24 -8.31 -23.63
C ALA A 123 7.73 -8.58 -22.19
N MET A 124 6.42 -8.69 -22.01
CA MET A 124 5.81 -9.09 -20.73
C MET A 124 5.98 -10.59 -20.47
N GLU A 125 5.79 -11.43 -21.49
CA GLU A 125 6.00 -12.88 -21.41
C GLU A 125 7.46 -13.22 -21.09
N ASP A 126 8.42 -12.53 -21.72
CA ASP A 126 9.85 -12.70 -21.45
C ASP A 126 10.24 -12.32 -20.01
N LYS A 127 9.63 -11.26 -19.43
CA LYS A 127 9.91 -10.83 -18.05
C LYS A 127 9.17 -11.63 -16.99
N ILE A 128 7.96 -12.12 -17.29
CA ILE A 128 7.22 -13.04 -16.43
C ILE A 128 7.97 -14.38 -16.31
N GLY A 129 8.60 -14.86 -17.38
CA GLY A 129 9.48 -16.03 -17.34
C GLY A 129 10.65 -15.89 -16.36
N CYS A 130 11.16 -14.68 -16.14
CA CYS A 130 12.21 -14.40 -15.15
C CYS A 130 11.70 -14.46 -13.70
N VAL A 131 10.39 -14.32 -13.47
CA VAL A 131 9.77 -14.46 -12.14
C VAL A 131 9.55 -15.94 -11.79
N SER A 132 9.20 -16.79 -12.76
CA SER A 132 9.02 -18.24 -12.55
C SER A 132 10.34 -19.00 -12.40
N LEU A 133 11.45 -18.50 -12.96
CA LEU A 133 12.75 -19.20 -12.90
C LEU A 133 13.43 -19.18 -11.52
N TRP A 134 12.98 -18.34 -10.58
CA TRP A 134 13.59 -18.22 -9.25
C TRP A 134 12.79 -18.80 -8.10
N GLY A 135 11.58 -19.30 -8.35
CA GLY A 135 10.90 -20.20 -7.40
C GLY A 135 11.59 -21.57 -7.25
N SER A 136 12.56 -21.87 -8.12
CA SER A 136 13.23 -23.18 -8.22
C SER A 136 14.62 -23.24 -7.58
N LEU A 137 15.15 -22.12 -7.05
CA LEU A 137 16.50 -22.07 -6.48
C LEU A 137 16.53 -22.00 -4.94
N GLN A 138 15.42 -22.31 -4.29
CA GLN A 138 15.37 -22.55 -2.87
C GLN A 138 14.67 -23.89 -2.61
N SER A 139 15.38 -24.96 -2.93
CA SER A 139 15.15 -26.32 -2.43
C SER A 139 16.47 -26.93 -1.98
#